data_AF-A0A7V2SXQ9-F1
#
_entry.id   AF-A0A7V2SXQ9-F1
#
_cell.length_a   1.000
_cell.length_b   1.000
_cell.length_c   1.000
_cell.angle_alpha   90.00
_cell.angle_beta   90.00
_cell.angle_gamma   90.00
#
_symmetry.space_group_name_H-M   'P 1'
#
loop_
_entity.id
_entity.type
_entity.pdbx_description
1 polymer ?
#
loop_
_entity_poly.entity_id
_entity_poly.type
_entity_poly.pdbx_seq_one_letter_code
_entity_poly.pdbx_strand_id
1 'polypeptide(L)'
;MEMFTLPLSLIAFAATLWITSFFARLMSAKKPELIWIFATWLLGIIISTGVVISLNLFIDDKQLLVALTYLTPLIVLTLVYRLLNKMDWIAAITTNITALAVGLIAAVIVIISIGKPLDKTIISMACDIGLVEEMKPVESLAESDEEEYEEVILTEQNLLSPQVIAALEKKKIREKKSYIEPKFQVISIRGAKSAIGYKIRLAKNNGNVLEGILSKIRSGQLIVQQNLYGGVATTPIAMGSVKKLEVYR
;
A
#
# COMPACT_ATOMS: atom_id res chain seq x y z
N MET A 1 6.69 10.74 -24.99
CA MET A 1 6.62 11.27 -23.61
C MET A 1 7.95 11.22 -22.86
N GLU A 2 9.02 10.63 -23.41
CA GLU A 2 10.33 10.57 -22.71
C GLU A 2 11.04 11.93 -22.62
N MET A 3 10.73 12.87 -23.52
CA MET A 3 11.44 14.16 -23.65
C MET A 3 11.32 15.08 -22.43
N PHE A 4 10.29 14.92 -21.58
CA PHE A 4 10.09 15.75 -20.37
C PHE A 4 10.57 15.08 -19.07
N THR A 5 11.03 13.83 -19.11
CA THR A 5 11.39 13.06 -17.91
C THR A 5 12.69 13.56 -17.26
N LEU A 6 13.73 13.74 -18.07
CA LEU A 6 15.03 14.29 -17.65
C LEU A 6 14.94 15.73 -17.13
N PRO A 7 14.33 16.70 -17.83
CA PRO A 7 14.26 18.06 -17.31
C PRO A 7 13.42 18.13 -16.03
N LEU A 8 12.32 17.37 -15.92
CA LEU A 8 11.50 17.36 -14.72
C LEU A 8 12.23 16.76 -13.52
N SER A 9 12.93 15.64 -13.70
CA SER A 9 13.72 15.02 -12.63
C SER A 9 14.87 15.91 -12.19
N LEU A 10 15.50 16.66 -13.11
CA LEU A 10 16.57 17.61 -12.78
C LEU A 10 16.04 18.82 -11.99
N ILE A 11 14.86 19.34 -12.36
CA ILE A 11 14.18 20.39 -11.59
C ILE A 11 13.80 19.87 -10.20
N ALA A 12 13.23 18.68 -10.09
CA ALA A 12 12.87 18.06 -8.82
C ALA A 12 14.09 17.83 -7.93
N PHE A 13 15.21 17.40 -8.51
CA PHE A 13 16.49 17.23 -7.82
C PHE A 13 17.04 18.57 -7.31
N ALA A 14 17.08 19.59 -8.17
CA ALA A 14 17.52 20.93 -7.79
C ALA A 14 16.64 21.53 -6.69
N ALA A 15 15.33 21.35 -6.77
CA ALA A 15 14.38 21.77 -5.73
C ALA A 15 14.63 21.04 -4.41
N THR A 16 14.89 19.73 -4.44
CA THR A 16 15.20 18.93 -3.25
C THR A 16 16.47 19.43 -2.58
N LEU A 17 17.54 19.68 -3.34
CA LEU A 17 18.78 20.26 -2.82
C LEU A 17 18.58 21.66 -2.25
N TRP A 18 17.77 22.50 -2.92
CA TRP A 18 17.47 23.85 -2.45
C TRP A 18 16.71 23.83 -1.11
N ILE A 19 15.67 23.01 -0.99
CA ILE A 19 14.92 22.84 0.26
C ILE A 19 15.84 22.29 1.36
N THR A 20 16.67 21.30 1.03
CA THR A 20 17.62 20.73 2.00
C THR A 20 18.65 21.77 2.46
N SER A 21 19.14 22.61 1.55
CA SER A 21 19.99 23.76 1.87
C SER A 21 19.27 24.75 2.79
N PHE A 22 18.00 25.05 2.54
CA PHE A 22 17.20 25.92 3.39
C PHE A 22 17.08 25.35 4.81
N PHE A 23 16.78 24.06 4.97
CA PHE A 23 16.75 23.42 6.28
C PHE A 23 18.11 23.37 6.96
N ALA A 24 19.20 23.14 6.22
CA ALA A 24 20.54 23.21 6.78
C ALA A 24 20.87 24.60 7.34
N ARG A 25 20.39 25.68 6.70
CA ARG A 25 20.51 27.05 7.25
C ARG A 25 19.72 27.21 8.54
N LEU A 26 18.47 26.74 8.56
CA LEU A 26 17.61 26.80 9.76
C LEU A 26 18.25 26.06 10.93
N MET A 27 18.92 24.94 10.66
CA MET A 27 19.64 24.14 11.65
C MET A 27 21.07 24.66 11.95
N SER A 28 21.38 25.91 11.57
CA SER A 28 22.66 26.58 11.85
C SER A 28 23.91 25.85 11.31
N ALA A 29 23.80 25.17 10.17
CA ALA A 29 24.97 24.59 9.52
C ALA A 29 25.98 25.67 9.11
N LYS A 30 27.28 25.43 9.31
CA LYS A 30 28.33 26.39 8.91
C LYS A 30 28.51 26.46 7.40
N LYS A 31 28.18 25.38 6.69
CA LYS A 31 28.25 25.31 5.22
C LYS A 31 26.91 24.84 4.66
N PRO A 32 25.88 25.69 4.64
CA PRO A 32 24.55 25.28 4.24
C PRO A 32 24.31 25.41 2.73
N GLU A 33 25.27 25.95 1.97
CA GLU A 33 25.09 26.25 0.55
C GLU A 33 24.84 25.00 -0.27
N LEU A 34 24.12 25.18 -1.38
CA LEU A 34 23.63 24.11 -2.23
C LEU A 34 24.76 23.18 -2.73
N ILE A 35 25.94 23.74 -3.01
CA ILE A 35 27.12 22.97 -3.44
C ILE A 35 27.65 22.03 -2.35
N TRP A 36 27.62 22.44 -1.08
CA TRP A 36 28.05 21.62 0.04
C TRP A 36 27.03 20.54 0.35
N ILE A 37 25.74 20.83 0.22
CA ILE A 37 24.68 19.82 0.35
C ILE A 37 24.81 18.75 -0.75
N PHE A 38 25.04 19.19 -2.00
CA PHE A 38 25.28 18.28 -3.12
C PHE A 38 26.54 17.42 -2.90
N ALA A 39 27.65 18.03 -2.46
CA ALA A 39 28.87 17.29 -2.14
C ALA A 39 28.65 16.26 -1.02
N THR A 40 27.86 16.60 0.00
CA THR A 40 27.48 15.68 1.07
C THR A 40 26.66 14.50 0.56
N TRP A 41 25.69 14.74 -0.33
CA TRP A 41 24.94 13.66 -0.98
C TRP A 41 25.85 12.77 -1.81
N LEU A 42 26.67 13.37 -2.68
CA LEU A 42 27.55 12.62 -3.57
C LEU A 42 28.56 11.76 -2.78
N LEU A 43 29.23 12.35 -1.79
CA LEU A 43 30.17 11.63 -0.95
C LEU A 43 29.48 10.56 -0.10
N GLY A 44 28.32 10.88 0.47
CA GLY A 44 27.54 9.96 1.28
C GLY A 44 27.04 8.75 0.48
N ILE A 45 26.57 8.96 -0.75
CA ILE A 45 26.17 7.88 -1.66
C ILE A 45 27.38 6.99 -1.95
N ILE A 46 28.52 7.55 -2.38
CA ILE A 46 29.74 6.78 -2.71
C ILE A 46 30.18 5.92 -1.52
N ILE A 47 30.28 6.51 -0.32
CA ILE A 47 30.69 5.79 0.89
C ILE A 47 29.65 4.72 1.24
N SER A 48 28.36 5.05 1.23
CA SER A 48 27.30 4.10 1.57
C SER A 48 27.26 2.90 0.64
N THR A 49 27.42 3.13 -0.67
CA THR A 49 27.49 2.06 -1.68
C THR A 49 28.70 1.17 -1.43
N GLY A 50 29.87 1.75 -1.16
CA GLY A 50 31.07 0.97 -0.82
C GLY A 50 30.89 0.10 0.43
N VAL A 51 30.22 0.64 1.46
CA VAL A 51 29.92 -0.11 2.69
C VAL A 51 28.90 -1.22 2.40
N VAL A 52 27.82 -0.95 1.67
CA VAL A 52 26.81 -1.96 1.33
C VAL A 52 27.40 -3.10 0.48
N ILE A 53 28.23 -2.78 -0.52
CA ILE A 53 28.94 -3.79 -1.32
C ILE A 53 29.81 -4.65 -0.41
N SER A 54 30.54 -4.03 0.53
CA SER A 54 31.38 -4.76 1.48
C SER A 54 30.52 -5.67 2.37
N LEU A 55 29.41 -5.18 2.91
CA LEU A 55 28.50 -5.96 3.75
C LEU A 55 27.92 -7.18 3.01
N ASN A 56 27.63 -7.04 1.72
CA ASN A 56 27.13 -8.12 0.88
C ASN A 56 28.14 -9.28 0.71
N LEU A 57 29.43 -9.05 0.97
CA LEU A 57 30.45 -10.10 0.95
C LEU A 57 30.54 -10.89 2.25
N PHE A 58 29.98 -10.38 3.36
CA PHE A 58 30.16 -10.96 4.70
C PHE A 58 28.86 -11.43 5.35
N ILE A 59 27.70 -11.10 4.78
CA ILE A 59 26.39 -11.34 5.39
C ILE A 59 25.54 -12.22 4.47
N ASP A 60 25.31 -13.46 4.91
CA ASP A 60 24.48 -14.42 4.17
C ASP A 60 22.98 -14.27 4.50
N ASP A 61 22.64 -13.67 5.65
CA ASP A 61 21.24 -13.42 6.03
C ASP A 61 20.64 -12.30 5.19
N LYS A 62 19.73 -12.68 4.27
CA LYS A 62 19.02 -11.76 3.38
C LYS A 62 18.22 -10.69 4.11
N GLN A 63 17.57 -11.02 5.23
CA GLN A 63 16.74 -10.04 5.96
C GLN A 63 17.61 -8.98 6.62
N LEU A 64 18.73 -9.41 7.21
CA LEU A 64 19.70 -8.53 7.84
C LEU A 64 20.42 -7.67 6.79
N LEU A 65 20.76 -8.24 5.63
CA LEU A 65 21.34 -7.51 4.51
C LEU A 65 20.41 -6.42 3.98
N VAL A 66 19.13 -6.72 3.79
CA VAL A 66 18.12 -5.73 3.36
C VAL A 66 18.00 -4.60 4.38
N ALA A 67 17.92 -4.93 5.68
CA ALA A 67 17.85 -3.91 6.73
C ALA A 67 19.08 -2.98 6.73
N LEU A 68 20.29 -3.56 6.62
CA LEU A 68 21.54 -2.79 6.54
C LEU A 68 21.66 -1.97 5.27
N THR A 69 21.12 -2.44 4.15
CA THR A 69 21.14 -1.70 2.88
C THR A 69 20.39 -0.38 2.99
N TYR A 70 19.33 -0.30 3.80
CA TYR A 70 18.61 0.95 4.04
C TYR A 70 19.15 1.77 5.21
N LEU A 71 19.62 1.10 6.26
CA LEU A 71 20.13 1.79 7.45
C LEU A 71 21.49 2.45 7.18
N THR A 72 22.35 1.79 6.39
CA THR A 72 23.72 2.25 6.12
C THR A 72 23.75 3.62 5.43
N PRO A 73 23.01 3.86 4.33
CA PRO A 73 22.93 5.19 3.73
C PRO A 73 22.49 6.25 4.72
N LEU A 74 21.53 5.96 5.59
CA LEU A 74 21.01 6.92 6.56
C LEU A 74 22.10 7.31 7.58
N ILE A 75 22.82 6.33 8.13
CA ILE A 75 23.91 6.58 9.08
C ILE A 75 25.07 7.34 8.40
N VAL A 76 25.48 6.88 7.22
CA VAL A 76 26.59 7.47 6.47
C VAL A 76 26.27 8.89 6.06
N LEU A 77 25.09 9.18 5.49
CA LEU A 77 24.72 10.55 5.10
C LEU A 77 24.69 11.48 6.31
N THR A 78 24.13 11.04 7.44
CA THR A 78 24.13 11.83 8.68
C THR A 78 25.55 12.13 9.15
N LEU A 79 26.46 11.15 9.11
CA LEU A 79 27.85 11.37 9.45
C LEU A 79 28.53 12.37 8.50
N VAL A 80 28.25 12.29 7.20
CA VAL A 80 28.81 13.20 6.20
C VAL A 80 28.25 14.62 6.36
N TYR A 81 26.95 14.79 6.68
CA TYR A 81 26.37 16.09 7.02
C TYR A 81 27.07 16.71 8.22
N ARG A 82 27.28 15.93 9.27
CA ARG A 82 28.06 16.38 10.43
C ARG A 82 29.47 16.81 10.02
N LEU A 83 30.11 15.96 9.21
CA LEU A 83 31.40 16.07 8.53
C LEU A 83 31.63 17.42 7.85
N LEU A 84 30.95 17.53 6.71
CA LEU A 84 31.17 18.56 5.70
C LEU A 84 30.42 19.84 6.03
N ASN A 85 29.17 19.73 6.50
CA ASN A 85 28.35 20.89 6.81
C ASN A 85 28.60 21.45 8.22
N LYS A 86 29.45 20.76 9.01
CA LYS A 86 29.84 21.13 10.39
C LYS A 86 28.62 21.40 11.27
N MET A 87 27.72 20.43 11.31
CA MET A 87 26.48 20.47 12.05
C MET A 87 26.59 19.66 13.35
N ASP A 88 25.76 19.96 14.34
CA ASP A 88 25.57 19.07 15.48
C ASP A 88 24.84 17.78 15.06
N TRP A 89 24.92 16.73 15.89
CA TRP A 89 24.27 15.45 15.57
C TRP A 89 22.77 15.59 15.34
N ILE A 90 22.06 16.30 16.22
CA ILE A 90 20.62 16.50 16.10
C ILE A 90 20.31 17.25 14.82
N ALA A 91 21.08 18.29 14.50
CA ALA A 91 20.94 19.04 13.27
C ALA A 91 21.18 18.17 12.03
N ALA A 92 22.25 17.38 12.00
CA ALA A 92 22.58 16.49 10.88
C ALA A 92 21.52 15.39 10.68
N ILE A 93 21.01 14.80 11.76
CA ILE A 93 19.93 13.80 11.70
C ILE A 93 18.66 14.44 11.13
N THR A 94 18.22 15.56 11.69
CA THR A 94 17.00 16.25 11.25
C THR A 94 17.12 16.69 9.78
N THR A 95 18.26 17.26 9.38
CA THR A 95 18.49 17.64 7.98
C THR A 95 18.47 16.43 7.05
N ASN A 96 19.07 15.31 7.44
CA ASN A 96 19.04 14.08 6.63
C ASN A 96 17.61 13.53 6.49
N ILE A 97 16.85 13.44 7.58
CA ILE A 97 15.46 12.97 7.57
C ILE A 97 14.60 13.88 6.68
N THR A 98 14.75 15.20 6.82
CA THR A 98 14.02 16.16 5.98
C THR A 98 14.40 16.02 4.51
N ALA A 99 15.69 15.86 4.20
CA ALA A 99 16.18 15.67 2.85
C ALA A 99 15.57 14.41 2.21
N LEU A 100 15.50 13.31 2.96
CA LEU A 100 14.88 12.06 2.54
C LEU A 100 13.37 12.21 2.31
N ALA A 101 12.65 12.83 3.26
CA ALA A 101 11.21 13.05 3.14
C ALA A 101 10.86 13.94 1.92
N VAL A 102 11.59 15.04 1.73
CA VAL A 102 11.40 15.93 0.57
C VAL A 102 11.76 15.21 -0.73
N GLY A 103 12.84 14.42 -0.75
CA GLY A 103 13.24 13.63 -1.91
C GLY A 103 12.18 12.59 -2.29
N LEU A 104 11.56 11.91 -1.32
CA LEU A 104 10.46 10.97 -1.58
C LEU A 104 9.23 11.68 -2.16
N ILE A 105 8.84 12.83 -1.62
CA ILE A 105 7.72 13.62 -2.16
C ILE A 105 8.03 14.06 -3.60
N ALA A 106 9.25 14.55 -3.85
CA ALA A 106 9.69 14.94 -5.19
C ALA A 106 9.68 13.76 -6.17
N ALA A 107 10.13 12.58 -5.74
CA ALA A 107 10.09 11.36 -6.56
C ALA A 107 8.66 10.95 -6.93
N VAL A 108 7.73 11.00 -5.98
CA VAL A 108 6.30 10.71 -6.22
C VAL A 108 5.71 11.70 -7.23
N ILE A 109 5.98 13.00 -7.08
CA ILE A 109 5.53 14.02 -8.04
C ILE A 109 6.06 13.73 -9.44
N VAL A 110 7.35 13.41 -9.57
CA VAL A 110 7.97 13.07 -10.85
C VAL A 110 7.31 11.83 -11.48
N ILE A 111 7.07 10.77 -10.70
CA ILE A 111 6.41 9.55 -11.19
C ILE A 111 4.99 9.85 -11.71
N ILE A 112 4.20 10.60 -10.94
CA ILE A 112 2.83 11.00 -11.33
C ILE A 112 2.87 11.86 -12.60
N SER A 113 3.77 12.83 -12.68
CA SER A 113 3.89 13.74 -13.83
C SER A 113 4.37 13.04 -15.10
N ILE A 114 5.12 11.94 -14.98
CA ILE A 114 5.54 11.10 -16.12
C ILE A 114 4.39 10.18 -16.58
N GLY A 115 3.30 10.08 -15.82
CA GLY A 115 2.15 9.23 -16.14
C GLY A 115 2.40 7.74 -15.87
N LYS A 116 3.43 7.41 -15.09
CA LYS A 116 3.64 6.03 -14.65
C LYS A 116 2.71 5.70 -13.48
N PRO A 117 1.97 4.58 -13.51
CA PRO A 117 1.17 4.16 -12.37
C PRO A 117 2.09 3.86 -11.18
N LEU A 118 1.79 4.48 -10.04
CA LEU A 118 2.53 4.31 -8.78
C LEU A 118 2.60 2.83 -8.38
N ASP A 119 1.48 2.11 -8.49
CA ASP A 119 1.39 0.70 -8.08
C ASP A 119 2.39 -0.17 -8.83
N LYS A 120 2.51 -0.02 -10.16
CA LYS A 120 3.47 -0.80 -10.94
C LYS A 120 4.92 -0.44 -10.61
N THR A 121 5.19 0.83 -10.30
CA THR A 121 6.53 1.33 -9.97
C THR A 121 6.97 0.87 -8.57
N ILE A 122 6.05 0.87 -7.61
CA ILE A 122 6.29 0.39 -6.24
C ILE A 122 6.50 -1.12 -6.27
N ILE A 123 5.69 -1.87 -7.03
CA ILE A 123 5.83 -3.32 -7.16
C ILE A 123 7.14 -3.68 -7.85
N SER A 124 7.53 -3.00 -8.93
CA SER A 124 8.82 -3.26 -9.60
C SER A 124 10.00 -2.99 -8.67
N MET A 125 9.96 -1.88 -7.91
CA MET A 125 10.99 -1.60 -6.90
C MET A 125 11.00 -2.66 -5.78
N ALA A 126 9.84 -3.16 -5.36
CA ALA A 126 9.77 -4.20 -4.33
C ALA A 126 10.32 -5.56 -4.83
N CYS A 127 10.12 -5.88 -6.12
CA CYS A 127 10.70 -7.06 -6.76
C CYS A 127 12.21 -6.94 -6.91
N ASP A 128 12.71 -5.81 -7.42
CA ASP A 128 14.16 -5.56 -7.60
C ASP A 128 14.95 -5.66 -6.30
N ILE A 129 14.30 -5.39 -5.17
CA ILE A 129 14.90 -5.39 -3.83
C ILE A 129 14.63 -6.72 -3.08
N GLY A 130 14.01 -7.70 -3.76
CA GLY A 130 13.76 -9.04 -3.21
C GLY A 130 12.76 -9.08 -2.05
N LEU A 131 11.95 -8.03 -1.88
CA LEU A 131 10.87 -7.96 -0.89
C LEU A 131 9.61 -8.69 -1.37
N VAL A 132 9.47 -8.84 -2.68
CA VAL A 132 8.37 -9.56 -3.35
C VAL A 132 8.98 -10.44 -4.43
N GLU A 133 8.56 -11.70 -4.51
CA GLU A 133 8.95 -12.55 -5.65
C GLU A 133 8.29 -12.03 -6.93
N GLU A 134 9.10 -11.89 -7.97
CA GLU A 134 8.65 -11.49 -9.29
C GLU A 134 7.62 -12.52 -9.79
N MET A 135 6.34 -12.14 -9.83
CA MET A 135 5.33 -12.95 -10.52
C MET A 135 5.65 -12.88 -12.00
N LYS A 136 6.32 -13.93 -12.51
CA LYS A 136 6.51 -14.13 -13.94
C LYS A 136 5.17 -13.92 -14.65
N PRO A 137 5.12 -13.11 -15.72
CA PRO A 137 3.93 -13.07 -16.55
C PRO A 137 3.70 -14.49 -17.06
N VAL A 138 2.47 -14.98 -16.92
CA VAL A 138 2.06 -16.22 -17.57
C VAL A 138 2.22 -15.97 -19.07
N GLU A 139 3.29 -16.47 -19.66
CA GLU A 139 3.47 -16.53 -21.10
C GLU A 139 2.23 -17.20 -21.69
N SER A 140 1.50 -16.47 -22.53
CA SER A 140 0.48 -17.06 -23.37
C SER A 140 1.17 -18.02 -24.33
N LEU A 141 1.14 -19.31 -24.00
CA LEU A 141 1.49 -20.39 -24.90
C LEU A 141 0.55 -20.34 -26.11
N ALA A 142 1.07 -19.88 -27.23
CA ALA A 142 0.49 -20.12 -28.55
C ALA A 142 1.53 -20.88 -29.38
N GLU A 143 1.09 -22.05 -29.88
CA GLU A 143 1.74 -22.94 -30.87
C GLU A 143 3.06 -23.58 -30.44
N SER A 144 3.29 -24.88 -30.60
CA SER A 144 2.54 -26.07 -31.02
C SER A 144 3.45 -27.22 -30.63
N ASP A 145 2.92 -28.36 -30.20
CA ASP A 145 3.36 -29.67 -30.67
C ASP A 145 2.42 -30.75 -30.09
N GLU A 146 1.90 -31.55 -31.00
CA GLU A 146 0.96 -32.64 -30.78
C GLU A 146 1.67 -33.82 -30.11
N GLU A 147 1.31 -34.18 -28.87
CA GLU A 147 1.50 -35.55 -28.38
C GLU A 147 0.32 -35.98 -27.48
N GLU A 148 -0.33 -37.05 -27.93
CA GLU A 148 -1.15 -38.06 -27.24
C GLU A 148 -1.85 -37.71 -25.91
N TYR A 149 -3.18 -37.66 -26.00
CA TYR A 149 -4.10 -37.62 -24.87
C TYR A 149 -4.13 -38.97 -24.13
N GLU A 150 -3.50 -39.04 -22.95
CA GLU A 150 -4.06 -39.85 -21.87
C GLU A 150 -5.15 -39.02 -21.18
N GLU A 151 -6.41 -39.47 -21.23
CA GLU A 151 -7.51 -38.89 -20.46
C GLU A 151 -7.27 -39.11 -18.96
N VAL A 152 -6.44 -38.26 -18.36
CA VAL A 152 -6.41 -38.08 -16.90
C VAL A 152 -7.59 -37.18 -16.57
N ILE A 153 -8.60 -37.74 -15.91
CA ILE A 153 -9.73 -36.97 -15.37
C ILE A 153 -9.17 -35.99 -14.32
N LEU A 154 -8.91 -34.77 -14.75
CA LEU A 154 -8.42 -33.67 -13.92
C LEU A 154 -9.55 -33.19 -13.02
N THR A 155 -9.53 -33.63 -11.77
CA THR A 155 -10.31 -32.98 -10.71
C THR A 155 -9.47 -31.79 -10.20
N GLU A 156 -10.09 -30.64 -9.89
CA GLU A 156 -9.46 -29.34 -9.52
C GLU A 156 -8.39 -29.39 -8.41
N GLN A 157 -8.19 -30.54 -7.76
CA GLN A 157 -7.20 -30.79 -6.71
C GLN A 157 -5.83 -31.22 -7.27
N ASN A 158 -5.74 -31.73 -8.50
CA ASN A 158 -4.49 -32.25 -9.08
C ASN A 158 -3.60 -31.19 -9.75
N LEU A 159 -4.08 -29.95 -9.90
CA LEU A 159 -3.33 -28.84 -10.50
C LEU A 159 -2.55 -28.01 -9.47
N LEU A 160 -2.67 -28.34 -8.19
CA LEU A 160 -2.10 -27.57 -7.09
C LEU A 160 -0.92 -28.34 -6.49
N SER A 161 0.18 -27.65 -6.22
CA SER A 161 1.34 -28.28 -5.57
C SER A 161 0.96 -28.81 -4.18
N PRO A 162 1.60 -29.87 -3.67
CA PRO A 162 1.26 -30.49 -2.38
C PRO A 162 1.24 -29.49 -1.20
N GLN A 163 2.05 -28.43 -1.29
CA GLN A 163 2.08 -27.35 -0.31
C GLN A 163 0.81 -26.47 -0.34
N VAL A 164 0.24 -26.24 -1.53
CA VAL A 164 -1.00 -25.46 -1.71
C VAL A 164 -2.21 -26.28 -1.25
N ILE A 165 -2.22 -27.59 -1.47
CA ILE A 165 -3.26 -28.49 -0.95
C ILE A 165 -3.24 -28.48 0.58
N ALA A 166 -2.06 -28.64 1.20
CA ALA A 166 -1.92 -28.58 2.66
C ALA A 166 -2.31 -27.20 3.25
N ALA A 167 -2.04 -26.12 2.53
CA ALA A 167 -2.47 -24.77 2.92
C ALA A 167 -3.99 -24.59 2.80
N LEU A 168 -4.60 -25.12 1.74
CA LEU A 168 -6.05 -25.11 1.54
C LEU A 168 -6.77 -25.97 2.57
N GLU A 169 -6.24 -27.13 2.94
CA GLU A 169 -6.81 -27.96 4.00
C GLU A 169 -6.71 -27.27 5.36
N LYS A 170 -5.55 -26.67 5.71
CA LYS A 170 -5.42 -25.86 6.92
C LYS A 170 -6.38 -24.67 6.93
N LYS A 171 -6.62 -24.05 5.77
CA LYS A 171 -7.57 -22.93 5.62
C LYS A 171 -9.02 -23.40 5.75
N LYS A 172 -9.41 -24.50 5.09
CA LYS A 172 -10.73 -25.13 5.21
C LYS A 172 -11.02 -25.59 6.64
N ILE A 173 -10.03 -26.13 7.35
CA ILE A 173 -10.17 -26.53 8.78
C ILE A 173 -10.33 -25.29 9.68
N ARG A 174 -9.64 -24.18 9.38
CA ARG A 174 -9.82 -22.89 10.08
C ARG A 174 -11.18 -22.26 9.79
N GLU A 175 -11.66 -22.32 8.55
CA GLU A 175 -12.96 -21.82 8.13
C GLU A 175 -14.11 -22.64 8.74
N LYS A 176 -13.99 -23.97 8.83
CA LYS A 176 -14.99 -24.83 9.50
C LYS A 176 -15.05 -24.63 11.02
N LYS A 177 -13.97 -24.20 11.67
CA LYS A 177 -13.90 -24.03 13.14
C LYS A 177 -14.36 -22.66 13.65
N SER A 178 -14.67 -21.70 12.78
CA SER A 178 -15.02 -20.34 13.22
C SER A 178 -16.08 -19.64 12.36
N TYR A 179 -17.01 -20.38 11.77
CA TYR A 179 -18.23 -19.78 11.21
C TYR A 179 -19.39 -19.94 12.20
N ILE A 180 -19.57 -18.93 13.04
CA ILE A 180 -20.81 -18.73 13.80
C ILE A 180 -21.67 -17.83 12.93
N GLU A 181 -22.81 -18.32 12.45
CA GLU A 181 -23.74 -17.52 11.65
C GLU A 181 -24.13 -16.23 12.41
N PRO A 182 -24.00 -15.05 11.78
CA PRO A 182 -24.48 -13.82 12.37
C PRO A 182 -26.02 -13.84 12.44
N LYS A 183 -26.56 -13.87 13.67
CA LYS A 183 -28.01 -13.89 13.92
C LYS A 183 -28.63 -12.53 13.61
N PHE A 184 -28.97 -12.29 12.36
CA PHE A 184 -29.95 -11.27 12.01
C PHE A 184 -31.28 -11.62 12.67
N GLN A 185 -31.74 -10.77 13.60
CA GLN A 185 -33.03 -10.95 14.24
C GLN A 185 -34.10 -10.23 13.43
N VAL A 186 -35.19 -10.94 13.14
CA VAL A 186 -36.35 -10.34 12.45
C VAL A 186 -37.06 -9.42 13.43
N ILE A 187 -37.17 -8.14 13.09
CA ILE A 187 -37.86 -7.14 13.91
C ILE A 187 -39.05 -6.59 13.12
N SER A 188 -40.14 -6.33 13.82
CA SER A 188 -41.30 -5.68 13.22
C SER A 188 -40.97 -4.25 12.76
N ILE A 189 -41.62 -3.79 11.69
CA ILE A 189 -41.42 -2.42 11.16
C ILE A 189 -41.77 -1.35 12.23
N ARG A 190 -42.72 -1.65 13.12
CA ARG A 190 -43.08 -0.77 14.26
C ARG A 190 -41.94 -0.66 15.28
N GLY A 191 -41.14 -1.72 15.42
CA GLY A 191 -39.93 -1.77 16.24
C GLY A 191 -38.69 -1.17 15.58
N ALA A 192 -38.77 -0.63 14.35
CA ALA A 192 -37.59 -0.11 13.64
C ALA A 192 -36.87 1.02 14.38
N LYS A 193 -37.55 1.75 15.29
CA LYS A 193 -36.92 2.77 16.13
C LYS A 193 -35.78 2.23 17.01
N SER A 194 -35.90 1.00 17.52
CA SER A 194 -34.85 0.39 18.35
C SER A 194 -33.65 -0.11 17.53
N ALA A 195 -33.77 -0.14 16.20
CA ALA A 195 -32.74 -0.58 15.27
C ALA A 195 -31.90 0.58 14.71
N ILE A 196 -32.16 1.83 15.15
CA ILE A 196 -31.38 3.00 14.74
C ILE A 196 -29.94 2.85 15.21
N GLY A 197 -28.98 3.03 14.30
CA GLY A 197 -27.54 2.85 14.53
C GLY A 197 -27.02 1.44 14.24
N TYR A 198 -27.90 0.45 14.04
CA TYR A 198 -27.50 -0.93 13.76
C TYR A 198 -27.45 -1.22 12.26
N LYS A 199 -26.65 -2.22 11.88
CA LYS A 199 -26.65 -2.77 10.52
C LYS A 199 -27.95 -3.54 10.32
N ILE A 200 -28.66 -3.23 9.25
CA ILE A 200 -29.94 -3.81 8.90
C ILE A 200 -29.90 -4.44 7.51
N ARG A 201 -30.70 -5.48 7.34
CA ARG A 201 -31.04 -6.09 6.05
C ARG A 201 -32.54 -5.92 5.83
N LEU A 202 -32.89 -5.30 4.71
CA LEU A 202 -34.27 -5.00 4.34
C LEU A 202 -34.62 -5.80 3.09
N ALA A 203 -35.61 -6.67 3.17
CA ALA A 203 -36.22 -7.26 1.99
C ALA A 203 -37.43 -6.40 1.59
N LYS A 204 -37.43 -5.86 0.37
CA LYS A 204 -38.55 -5.11 -0.19
C LYS A 204 -39.61 -6.05 -0.77
N ASN A 205 -40.82 -5.54 -0.99
CA ASN A 205 -41.92 -6.29 -1.60
C ASN A 205 -41.60 -6.79 -3.02
N ASN A 206 -40.70 -6.09 -3.73
CA ASN A 206 -40.22 -6.47 -5.07
C ASN A 206 -39.10 -7.53 -5.05
N GLY A 207 -38.77 -8.12 -3.90
CA GLY A 207 -37.74 -9.16 -3.78
C GLY A 207 -36.32 -8.62 -3.61
N ASN A 208 -36.08 -7.31 -3.81
CA ASN A 208 -34.76 -6.73 -3.65
C ASN A 208 -34.36 -6.68 -2.18
N VAL A 209 -33.15 -7.16 -1.88
CA VAL A 209 -32.55 -7.10 -0.56
C VAL A 209 -31.58 -5.93 -0.50
N LEU A 210 -31.71 -5.10 0.53
CA LEU A 210 -30.87 -3.93 0.74
C LEU A 210 -30.19 -4.05 2.10
N GLU A 211 -28.87 -3.92 2.13
CA GLU A 211 -28.07 -3.89 3.35
C GLU A 211 -27.52 -2.50 3.62
N GLY A 212 -27.53 -2.07 4.88
CA GLY A 212 -26.97 -0.78 5.28
C GLY A 212 -27.17 -0.51 6.76
N ILE A 213 -26.82 0.69 7.22
CA ILE A 213 -27.02 1.12 8.61
C ILE A 213 -28.30 1.95 8.69
N LEU A 214 -29.20 1.63 9.63
CA LEU A 214 -30.39 2.44 9.83
C LEU A 214 -29.99 3.75 10.52
N SER A 215 -30.01 4.87 9.80
CA SER A 215 -29.57 6.15 10.33
C SER A 215 -30.66 6.84 11.13
N LYS A 216 -31.84 7.04 10.53
CA LYS A 216 -32.98 7.77 11.13
C LYS A 216 -34.31 7.30 10.52
N ILE A 217 -35.41 7.63 11.18
CA ILE A 217 -36.78 7.41 10.68
C ILE A 217 -37.48 8.76 10.58
N ARG A 218 -37.99 9.12 9.39
CA ARG A 218 -38.69 10.40 9.15
C ARG A 218 -39.94 10.17 8.31
N SER A 219 -41.08 10.70 8.75
CA SER A 219 -42.34 10.72 7.97
C SER A 219 -42.74 9.35 7.36
N GLY A 220 -42.59 8.26 8.11
CA GLY A 220 -42.92 6.90 7.62
C GLY A 220 -41.88 6.27 6.68
N GLN A 221 -40.68 6.85 6.58
CA GLN A 221 -39.56 6.34 5.80
C GLN A 221 -38.38 5.96 6.70
N LEU A 222 -37.71 4.85 6.35
CA LEU A 222 -36.44 4.41 6.91
C LEU A 222 -35.30 5.04 6.10
N ILE A 223 -34.43 5.81 6.73
CA ILE A 223 -33.23 6.38 6.09
C ILE A 223 -32.08 5.43 6.32
N VAL A 224 -31.62 4.77 5.26
CA VAL A 224 -30.55 3.77 5.32
C VAL A 224 -29.28 4.33 4.72
N GLN A 225 -28.18 4.24 5.46
CA GLN A 225 -26.85 4.60 4.99
C GLN A 225 -26.18 3.38 4.38
N GLN A 226 -25.68 3.54 3.15
CA GLN A 226 -24.96 2.52 2.41
C GLN A 226 -23.60 3.07 1.98
N ASN A 227 -22.57 2.25 2.10
CA ASN A 227 -21.26 2.56 1.55
C ASN A 227 -21.23 2.04 0.11
N LEU A 228 -21.31 2.95 -0.86
CA LEU A 228 -21.28 2.62 -2.29
C LEU A 228 -20.04 3.29 -2.90
N TYR A 229 -19.19 2.50 -3.55
CA TYR A 229 -18.03 2.99 -4.32
C TYR A 229 -17.14 4.02 -3.59
N GLY A 230 -16.92 3.83 -2.28
CA GLY A 230 -16.07 4.72 -1.47
C GLY A 230 -16.76 5.97 -0.93
N GLY A 231 -18.06 6.16 -1.15
CA GLY A 231 -18.88 7.24 -0.58
C GLY A 231 -20.04 6.73 0.29
N VAL A 232 -20.58 7.61 1.16
CA VAL A 232 -21.75 7.31 2.00
C VAL A 232 -23.02 7.85 1.31
N ALA A 233 -23.88 6.94 0.84
CA ALA A 233 -25.19 7.28 0.28
C ALA A 233 -26.30 7.09 1.32
N THR A 234 -27.21 8.06 1.43
CA THR A 234 -28.42 7.94 2.27
C THR A 234 -29.64 7.67 1.39
N THR A 235 -30.24 6.49 1.51
CA THR A 235 -31.41 6.09 0.72
C THR A 235 -32.66 6.09 1.60
N PRO A 236 -33.69 6.90 1.28
CA PRO A 236 -34.98 6.82 1.94
C PRO A 236 -35.77 5.62 1.41
N ILE A 237 -36.33 4.81 2.32
CA ILE A 237 -37.14 3.63 1.99
C ILE A 237 -38.48 3.74 2.70
N ALA A 238 -39.57 3.72 1.94
CA ALA A 238 -40.92 3.76 2.51
C ALA A 238 -41.21 2.48 3.31
N MET A 239 -41.68 2.61 4.56
CA MET A 239 -41.99 1.47 5.43
C MET A 239 -43.00 0.49 4.80
N GLY A 240 -43.97 0.99 4.03
CA GLY A 240 -44.96 0.16 3.34
C GLY A 240 -44.40 -0.72 2.21
N SER A 241 -43.19 -0.42 1.74
CA SER A 241 -42.47 -1.20 0.71
C SER A 241 -41.58 -2.31 1.27
N VAL A 242 -41.48 -2.39 2.60
CA VAL A 242 -40.63 -3.37 3.30
C VAL A 242 -41.46 -4.60 3.63
N LYS A 243 -41.01 -5.76 3.14
CA LYS A 243 -41.59 -7.07 3.44
C LYS A 243 -41.01 -7.65 4.72
N LYS A 244 -39.71 -7.50 4.93
CA LYS A 244 -38.98 -8.05 6.08
C LYS A 244 -37.86 -7.09 6.50
N LEU A 245 -37.76 -6.85 7.81
CA LEU A 245 -36.68 -6.10 8.42
C LEU A 245 -35.89 -7.02 9.36
N GLU A 246 -34.60 -7.12 9.11
CA GLU A 246 -33.64 -7.90 9.87
C GLU A 246 -32.58 -6.95 10.43
N VAL A 247 -32.22 -7.15 11.70
CA VAL A 247 -31.28 -6.27 12.40
C VAL A 247 -30.14 -7.11 12.95
N TYR A 248 -28.92 -6.64 12.71
CA TYR A 248 -27.70 -7.19 13.26
C TYR A 248 -27.53 -6.65 14.68
N ARG A 249 -27.65 -7.52 15.68
CA ARG A 249 -27.51 -7.19 17.09
C ARG A 249 -26.54 -8.16 17.77
#